data_AF-A0A537A7L7-F1
#
_entry.id   AF-A0A537A7L7-F1
#
_cell.length_a   1.000
_cell.length_b   1.000
_cell.length_c   1.000
_cell.angle_alpha   90.00
_cell.angle_beta   90.00
_cell.angle_gamma   90.00
#
_symmetry.space_group_name_H-M   'P 1'
#
loop_
_entity.id
_entity.type
_entity.pdbx_description
1 polymer ?
#
loop_
_entity_poly.entity_id
_entity_poly.type
_entity_poly.pdbx_seq_one_letter_code
_entity_poly.pdbx_strand_id
1 'polypeptide(L)'
;MASLLDKIDVHDAGDKIILSSDDEATLKYVVEEMRKEGARGLQAPVKVGHQWIASFERPGAAECTVEKFGFQIVITGATEEDVLARSLGFRERGALIVRGPEQEDGAWKLYLDDVGRRTGNIVSG
;
A
#
# COMPACT_ATOMS: atom_id res chain seq x y z
N MET A 1 -4.10 -24.81 20.78
CA MET A 1 -4.63 -23.44 20.68
C MET A 1 -4.38 -22.99 19.26
N ALA A 2 -5.41 -23.02 18.39
CA ALA A 2 -5.28 -22.46 17.04
C ALA A 2 -5.21 -20.94 17.20
N SER A 3 -4.09 -20.33 16.81
CA SER A 3 -3.95 -18.88 16.87
C SER A 3 -5.07 -18.24 16.06
N LEU A 4 -5.70 -17.21 16.60
CA LEU A 4 -6.76 -16.44 15.93
C LEU A 4 -6.33 -15.95 14.53
N LEU A 5 -5.01 -15.80 14.33
CA LEU A 5 -4.34 -15.42 13.10
C LEU A 5 -4.36 -16.50 12.00
N ASP A 6 -4.55 -17.78 12.33
CA ASP A 6 -4.60 -18.89 11.34
C ASP A 6 -5.89 -18.84 10.49
N LYS A 7 -6.91 -18.13 10.96
CA LYS A 7 -8.19 -17.93 10.27
C LYS A 7 -8.26 -16.63 9.47
N ILE A 8 -7.19 -15.84 9.46
CA ILE A 8 -7.11 -14.61 8.70
C ILE A 8 -6.04 -14.79 7.63
N ASP A 9 -6.47 -14.71 6.40
CA ASP A 9 -5.59 -14.70 5.27
C ASP A 9 -5.17 -13.26 4.97
N VAL A 10 -3.84 -13.03 4.94
CA VAL A 10 -3.23 -11.71 4.78
C VAL A 10 -2.67 -11.60 3.38
N HIS A 11 -3.26 -10.72 2.58
CA HIS A 11 -2.82 -10.38 1.24
C HIS A 11 -2.14 -9.01 1.25
N ASP A 12 -0.89 -8.96 0.82
CA ASP A 12 -0.20 -7.70 0.61
C ASP A 12 -0.51 -7.13 -0.78
N ALA A 13 -1.12 -5.94 -0.82
CA ALA A 13 -1.43 -5.20 -2.04
C ALA A 13 -0.60 -3.90 -2.11
N GLY A 14 0.67 -3.96 -1.68
CA GLY A 14 1.67 -2.90 -1.74
C GLY A 14 1.45 -1.78 -0.73
N ASP A 15 0.66 -0.76 -1.06
CA ASP A 15 0.40 0.36 -0.15
C ASP A 15 -0.60 0.02 0.96
N LYS A 16 -1.34 -1.06 0.76
CA LYS A 16 -2.36 -1.58 1.68
C LYS A 16 -2.19 -3.07 1.91
N ILE A 17 -2.47 -3.49 3.13
CA ILE A 17 -2.62 -4.88 3.51
C ILE A 17 -4.12 -5.19 3.52
N ILE A 18 -4.49 -6.26 2.86
CA ILE A 18 -5.84 -6.79 2.79
C ILE A 18 -5.91 -8.02 3.70
N LEU A 19 -6.87 -8.02 4.62
CA LEU A 19 -7.18 -9.16 5.47
C LEU A 19 -8.47 -9.78 5.01
N SER A 20 -8.52 -11.09 4.90
CA SER A 20 -9.74 -11.82 4.58
C SER A 20 -9.99 -12.97 5.56
N SER A 21 -11.26 -13.18 5.92
CA SER A 21 -11.67 -14.25 6.83
C SER A 21 -13.11 -14.65 6.56
N ASP A 22 -13.49 -15.88 6.87
CA ASP A 22 -14.88 -16.32 6.85
C ASP A 22 -15.70 -15.80 8.06
N ASP A 23 -15.03 -15.32 9.11
CA ASP A 23 -15.65 -14.89 10.36
C ASP A 23 -15.53 -13.37 10.59
N GLU A 24 -16.69 -12.69 10.66
CA GLU A 24 -16.76 -11.23 10.88
C GLU A 24 -16.15 -10.83 12.22
N ALA A 25 -16.44 -11.59 13.28
CA ALA A 25 -16.06 -11.23 14.64
C ALA A 25 -14.53 -11.28 14.81
N THR A 26 -13.89 -12.30 14.23
CA THR A 26 -12.45 -12.46 14.18
C THR A 26 -11.80 -11.31 13.42
N LEU A 27 -12.30 -11.00 12.22
CA LEU A 27 -11.74 -9.92 11.40
C LEU A 27 -11.91 -8.55 12.07
N LYS A 28 -13.07 -8.30 12.69
CA LYS A 28 -13.36 -7.05 13.40
C LYS A 28 -12.48 -6.87 14.63
N TYR A 29 -12.24 -7.95 15.38
CA TYR A 29 -11.31 -7.92 16.52
C TYR A 29 -9.89 -7.56 16.06
N VAL A 30 -9.38 -8.19 15.00
CA VAL A 30 -8.04 -7.91 14.48
C VAL A 30 -7.92 -6.50 13.91
N VAL A 31 -8.92 -6.01 13.19
CA VAL A 31 -8.96 -4.61 12.74
C VAL A 31 -8.90 -3.63 13.91
N GLU A 32 -9.62 -3.89 15.01
CA GLU A 32 -9.58 -3.03 16.20
C GLU A 32 -8.24 -3.11 16.96
N GLU A 33 -7.59 -4.27 17.01
CA GLU A 33 -6.23 -4.39 17.57
C GLU A 33 -5.22 -3.62 16.71
N MET A 34 -5.24 -3.80 15.39
CA MET A 34 -4.38 -3.07 14.44
C MET A 34 -4.58 -1.56 14.54
N ARG A 35 -5.81 -1.11 14.80
CA ARG A 35 -6.12 0.30 15.03
C ARG A 35 -5.44 0.84 16.29
N LYS A 36 -5.40 0.06 17.37
CA LYS A 36 -4.70 0.44 18.62
C LYS A 36 -3.18 0.46 18.43
N GLU A 37 -2.66 -0.42 17.58
CA GLU A 37 -1.24 -0.45 17.19
C GLU A 37 -0.85 0.72 16.26
N GLY A 38 -1.82 1.53 15.83
CA GLY A 38 -1.56 2.74 15.05
C GLY A 38 -1.61 2.54 13.53
N ALA A 39 -2.17 1.43 13.06
CA ALA A 39 -2.44 1.25 11.63
C ALA A 39 -3.29 2.42 11.10
N ARG A 40 -3.02 2.82 9.86
CA ARG A 40 -3.72 3.94 9.19
C ARG A 40 -4.60 3.41 8.07
N GLY A 41 -5.58 4.20 7.66
CA GLY A 41 -6.50 3.85 6.57
C GLY A 41 -7.29 2.57 6.78
N LEU A 42 -7.54 2.16 8.04
CA LEU A 42 -8.35 0.98 8.32
C LEU A 42 -9.77 1.17 7.77
N GLN A 43 -10.14 0.29 6.87
CA GLN A 43 -11.51 0.12 6.43
C GLN A 43 -12.21 -0.91 7.30
N ALA A 44 -13.48 -0.64 7.61
CA ALA A 44 -14.32 -1.60 8.29
C ALA A 44 -14.43 -2.90 7.47
N PRO A 45 -14.49 -4.07 8.11
CA PRO A 45 -14.78 -5.33 7.44
C PRO A 45 -16.01 -5.21 6.53
N VAL A 46 -15.83 -5.46 5.25
CA VAL A 46 -16.90 -5.53 4.24
C VAL A 46 -17.07 -6.96 3.78
N LYS A 47 -18.31 -7.40 3.61
CA LYS A 47 -18.60 -8.75 3.10
C LYS A 47 -18.49 -8.77 1.58
N VAL A 48 -17.56 -9.56 1.05
CA VAL A 48 -17.34 -9.77 -0.38
C VAL A 48 -17.55 -11.24 -0.69
N GLY A 49 -18.68 -11.56 -1.32
CA GLY A 49 -19.08 -12.96 -1.57
C GLY A 49 -19.34 -13.72 -0.27
N HIS A 50 -18.55 -14.78 -0.02
CA HIS A 50 -18.66 -15.61 1.19
C HIS A 50 -17.67 -15.23 2.29
N GLN A 51 -16.79 -14.26 2.05
CA GLN A 51 -15.74 -13.85 2.98
C GLN A 51 -15.91 -12.40 3.40
N TRP A 52 -15.39 -12.09 4.57
CA TRP A 52 -15.20 -10.75 5.08
C TRP A 52 -13.81 -10.27 4.70
N ILE A 53 -13.74 -9.02 4.22
CA ILE A 53 -12.49 -8.39 3.79
C ILE A 53 -12.34 -7.07 4.52
N ALA A 54 -11.18 -6.83 5.11
CA ALA A 54 -10.77 -5.55 5.64
C ALA A 54 -9.48 -5.12 4.94
N SER A 55 -9.22 -3.82 4.87
CA SER A 55 -7.95 -3.32 4.35
C SER A 55 -7.44 -2.20 5.23
N PHE A 56 -6.13 -2.08 5.34
CA PHE A 56 -5.47 -0.99 6.06
C PHE A 56 -4.17 -0.62 5.35
N GLU A 57 -3.71 0.60 5.53
CA GLU A 57 -2.44 1.06 4.97
C GLU A 57 -1.27 0.36 5.67
N ARG A 58 -0.27 -0.04 4.89
CA ARG A 58 0.93 -0.71 5.42
C ARG A 58 1.67 0.25 6.38
N PRO A 59 2.00 -0.17 7.62
CA PRO A 59 2.59 0.69 8.66
C PRO A 59 4.09 0.99 8.41
N GLY A 60 4.36 1.76 7.35
CA GLY A 60 5.69 2.23 6.94
C GLY A 60 5.64 2.95 5.58
N ALA A 61 4.71 2.56 4.71
CA ALA A 61 4.39 3.31 3.48
C ALA A 61 3.86 4.73 3.76
N ALA A 62 3.25 4.96 4.94
CA ALA A 62 2.75 6.27 5.38
C ALA A 62 3.86 7.22 5.86
N GLU A 63 5.04 6.70 6.22
CA GLU A 63 6.20 7.50 6.64
C GLU A 63 7.09 7.91 5.46
N CYS A 64 6.84 7.34 4.27
CA CYS A 64 7.51 7.75 3.06
C CYS A 64 7.13 9.17 2.65
N THR A 65 8.15 10.00 2.47
CA THR A 65 7.99 11.32 1.86
C THR A 65 7.86 11.16 0.36
N VAL A 66 6.87 11.81 -0.26
CA VAL A 66 6.69 11.78 -1.71
C VAL A 66 6.81 13.20 -2.26
N GLU A 67 7.83 13.42 -3.07
CA GLU A 67 8.10 14.69 -3.74
C GLU A 67 7.76 14.57 -5.22
N LYS A 68 7.00 15.53 -5.77
CA LYS A 68 6.62 15.53 -7.18
C LYS A 68 7.26 16.72 -7.89
N PHE A 69 8.08 16.44 -8.89
CA PHE A 69 8.76 17.41 -9.74
C PHE A 69 8.27 17.28 -11.18
N GLY A 70 7.18 17.99 -11.51
CA GLY A 70 6.53 17.85 -12.81
C GLY A 70 5.91 16.47 -13.00
N PHE A 71 6.48 15.67 -13.90
CA PHE A 71 6.10 14.27 -14.12
C PHE A 71 6.92 13.29 -13.28
N GLN A 72 8.07 13.71 -12.74
CA GLN A 72 8.88 12.85 -11.90
C GLN A 72 8.32 12.82 -10.47
N ILE A 73 8.29 11.63 -9.87
CA ILE A 73 7.90 11.38 -8.49
C ILE A 73 9.09 10.75 -7.79
N VAL A 74 9.53 11.33 -6.68
CA VAL A 74 10.57 10.80 -5.82
C VAL A 74 9.92 10.33 -4.53
N ILE A 75 10.14 9.07 -4.18
CA ILE A 75 9.65 8.48 -2.94
C ILE A 75 10.88 8.25 -2.06
N THR A 76 10.89 8.88 -0.90
CA THR A 76 11.96 8.76 0.09
C THR A 76 11.43 8.05 1.34
N GLY A 77 12.10 6.98 1.78
CA GLY A 77 11.69 6.16 2.92
C GLY A 77 12.88 5.70 3.75
N ALA A 78 12.58 5.16 4.93
CA ALA A 78 13.60 4.63 5.84
C ALA A 78 14.15 3.27 5.36
N THR A 79 13.33 2.48 4.65
CA THR A 79 13.71 1.16 4.14
C THR A 79 13.36 1.00 2.65
N GLU A 80 14.00 0.03 2.00
CA GLU A 80 13.71 -0.36 0.61
C GLU A 80 12.24 -0.78 0.45
N GLU A 81 11.74 -1.56 1.40
CA GLU A 81 10.38 -2.10 1.36
C GLU A 81 9.32 -0.99 1.47
N ASP A 82 9.59 0.05 2.25
CA ASP A 82 8.68 1.20 2.40
C ASP A 82 8.54 1.96 1.09
N VAL A 83 9.66 2.27 0.42
CA VAL A 83 9.63 2.99 -0.86
C VAL A 83 9.01 2.15 -1.97
N LEU A 84 9.25 0.83 -1.98
CA LEU A 84 8.63 -0.10 -2.92
C LEU A 84 7.11 -0.20 -2.70
N ALA A 85 6.67 -0.39 -1.46
CA ALA A 85 5.26 -0.44 -1.10
C ALA A 85 4.55 0.86 -1.51
N ARG A 86 5.14 2.01 -1.17
CA ARG A 86 4.60 3.32 -1.53
C ARG A 86 4.58 3.56 -3.05
N SER A 87 5.54 2.99 -3.79
CA SER A 87 5.58 3.08 -5.26
C SER A 87 4.42 2.34 -5.93
N LEU A 88 3.89 1.27 -5.32
CA LEU A 88 2.88 0.42 -5.97
C LEU A 88 1.63 1.23 -6.35
N GLY A 89 1.09 2.03 -5.43
CA GLY A 89 -0.09 2.84 -5.73
C GLY A 89 0.14 3.85 -6.88
N PHE A 90 1.38 4.32 -7.09
CA PHE A 90 1.70 5.15 -8.26
C PHE A 90 1.76 4.31 -9.54
N ARG A 91 2.33 3.11 -9.46
CA ARG A 91 2.42 2.18 -10.59
C ARG A 91 1.05 1.70 -11.06
N GLU A 92 0.13 1.43 -10.14
CA GLU A 92 -1.27 1.09 -10.46
C GLU A 92 -1.98 2.23 -11.21
N ARG A 93 -1.59 3.48 -10.97
CA ARG A 93 -2.10 4.67 -11.69
C ARG A 93 -1.36 4.96 -13.00
N GLY A 94 -0.39 4.12 -13.37
CA GLY A 94 0.37 4.23 -14.61
C GLY A 94 1.72 4.94 -14.48
N ALA A 95 2.26 5.13 -13.27
CA ALA A 95 3.63 5.60 -13.11
C ALA A 95 4.65 4.47 -13.40
N LEU A 96 5.77 4.80 -14.03
CA LEU A 96 6.84 3.85 -14.35
C LEU A 96 8.06 4.10 -13.46
N ILE A 97 8.72 3.03 -13.00
CA ILE A 97 9.99 3.16 -12.27
C ILE A 97 11.07 3.57 -13.27
N VAL A 98 11.64 4.75 -13.07
CA VAL A 98 12.78 5.28 -13.85
C VAL A 98 14.09 4.82 -13.22
N ARG A 99 14.13 4.84 -11.89
CA ARG A 99 15.25 4.36 -11.08
C ARG A 99 14.67 3.59 -9.90
N GLY A 100 15.19 2.37 -9.72
CA GLY A 100 14.78 1.48 -8.63
C GLY A 100 15.09 2.07 -7.25
N PRO A 101 14.74 1.35 -6.18
CA PRO A 101 15.14 1.74 -4.84
C PRO A 101 16.68 1.79 -4.76
N GLU A 102 17.22 2.94 -4.39
CA GLU A 102 18.65 3.11 -4.12
C GLU A 102 18.83 3.87 -2.82
N GLN A 103 19.87 3.52 -2.06
CA GLN A 103 20.18 4.21 -0.82
C GLN A 103 21.05 5.45 -1.11
N GLU A 104 20.51 6.64 -0.82
CA GLU A 104 21.17 7.93 -1.03
C GLU A 104 21.08 8.75 0.28
N ASP A 105 22.21 9.24 0.79
CA ASP A 105 22.31 10.01 2.03
C ASP A 105 21.69 9.31 3.27
N GLY A 106 21.74 7.97 3.30
CA GLY A 106 21.19 7.17 4.40
C GLY A 106 19.68 6.97 4.34
N ALA A 107 18.99 7.46 3.31
CA ALA A 107 17.58 7.20 3.04
C ALA A 107 17.42 6.37 1.77
N TRP A 108 16.37 5.58 1.69
CA TRP A 108 16.00 4.89 0.45
C TRP A 108 15.22 5.84 -0.44
N LYS A 109 15.61 5.93 -1.71
CA LYS A 109 14.94 6.75 -2.72
C LYS A 109 14.54 5.90 -3.91
N LEU A 110 13.33 6.12 -4.39
CA LEU A 110 12.80 5.49 -5.60
C LEU A 110 12.22 6.56 -6.51
N TYR A 111 12.58 6.53 -7.79
CA TYR A 111 12.17 7.54 -8.75
C TYR A 111 11.20 6.92 -9.76
N LEU A 112 10.02 7.51 -9.85
CA LEU A 112 9.00 7.18 -10.84
C LEU A 112 8.78 8.34 -11.80
N ASP A 113 8.29 8.04 -12.99
CA ASP A 113 7.69 9.01 -13.90
C ASP A 113 6.19 8.74 -14.00
N ASP A 114 5.38 9.77 -13.76
CA ASP A 114 3.93 9.81 -13.97
C ASP A 114 3.62 9.98 -15.47
N VAL A 115 3.93 8.95 -16.25
CA VAL A 115 3.63 8.91 -17.69
C VAL A 115 2.12 8.87 -17.97
N GLY A 116 1.31 8.40 -17.02
CA GLY A 116 -0.15 8.45 -17.09
C GLY A 116 -0.67 9.88 -17.27
N ARG A 117 -0.10 10.86 -16.56
CA ARG A 117 -0.40 12.29 -16.78
C ARG A 117 0.28 12.90 -17.99
N ARG A 118 1.48 12.42 -18.36
CA ARG A 118 2.19 12.88 -19.57
C ARG A 118 1.40 12.58 -20.85
N THR A 119 0.58 11.53 -20.81
CA THR A 119 -0.25 11.08 -21.93
C THR A 119 -1.72 11.51 -21.81
N GLY A 120 -2.00 12.63 -21.13
CA GLY A 120 -3.34 13.21 -21.13
C GLY A 120 -3.86 13.40 -22.56
N ASN A 121 -4.90 12.64 -22.92
CA ASN A 121 -5.68 12.74 -24.17
C ASN A 121 -5.01 12.33 -25.49
N ILE A 122 -4.59 11.08 -25.66
CA ILE A 122 -4.57 10.46 -27.00
C ILE A 122 -5.16 9.04 -26.94
N VAL A 123 -6.45 8.95 -26.64
CA VAL A 123 -7.30 7.87 -27.16
C VAL A 123 -8.49 8.53 -27.85
N SER A 124 -8.24 8.95 -29.08
CA SER A 124 -9.27 9.06 -30.12
C SER A 124 -8.80 8.12 -31.22
N GLY A 125 -9.59 7.06 -31.46
CA GLY A 125 -9.30 5.99 -32.41
C GLY A 125 -10.23 4.82 -32.15
#